data_AF-A0A497G320-F1
#
_entry.id   AF-A0A497G320-F1
#
_cell.length_a   1.000
_cell.length_b   1.000
_cell.length_c   1.000
_cell.angle_alpha   90.00
_cell.angle_beta   90.00
_cell.angle_gamma   90.00
#
_symmetry.space_group_name_H-M   'P 1'
#
loop_
_entity.id
_entity.type
_entity.pdbx_description
1 polymer ?
#
loop_
_entity_poly.entity_id
_entity_poly.type
_entity_poly.pdbx_seq_one_letter_code
_entity_poly.pdbx_strand_id
1 'polypeptide(L)'
;MSPINLEEVSSAIREAETLLEKYGYTLPVKVEAEDLVDYFEAETPYSDISLAEVLKEPLLVLHELVELSEIKRRGYRIDKDIIARYHEEIYEIHLKATKVELDIALRENRLSYVAERLKAVKSWLEDPLLPPWLKEDCKALYNTFKKKLEATSSQS
;
A
#
# COMPACT_ATOMS: atom_id res chain seq x y z
N MET A 1 17.74 -5.79 -16.79
CA MET A 1 17.68 -5.56 -15.33
C MET A 1 18.66 -6.51 -14.63
N SER A 2 19.00 -6.26 -13.37
CA SER A 2 19.55 -7.32 -12.51
C SER A 2 18.45 -8.38 -12.25
N PRO A 3 18.78 -9.66 -12.04
CA PRO A 3 17.78 -10.63 -11.60
C PRO A 3 17.24 -10.23 -10.23
N ILE A 4 15.92 -10.35 -10.03
CA ILE A 4 15.30 -10.09 -8.73
C ILE A 4 15.76 -11.16 -7.73
N ASN A 5 16.21 -10.72 -6.56
CA ASN A 5 16.70 -11.60 -5.52
C ASN A 5 15.56 -11.98 -4.57
N LEU A 6 15.01 -13.20 -4.74
CA LEU A 6 13.89 -13.67 -3.92
C LEU A 6 14.20 -13.74 -2.42
N GLU A 7 15.47 -13.87 -2.00
CA GLU A 7 15.83 -13.81 -0.56
C GLU A 7 15.80 -12.36 -0.03
N GLU A 8 16.14 -11.37 -0.84
CA GLU A 8 16.02 -9.94 -0.49
C GLU A 8 14.55 -9.55 -0.36
N VAL A 9 13.71 -9.98 -1.32
CA VAL A 9 12.24 -9.86 -1.24
C VAL A 9 11.72 -10.56 0.02
N SER A 10 12.09 -11.82 0.25
CA SER A 10 11.67 -12.58 1.43
C SER A 10 12.10 -11.91 2.74
N SER A 11 13.27 -11.27 2.77
CA SER A 11 13.74 -10.56 3.96
C SER A 11 12.94 -9.29 4.25
N ALA A 12 12.63 -8.50 3.21
CA ALA A 12 11.79 -7.32 3.35
C ALA A 12 10.35 -7.68 3.75
N ILE A 13 9.80 -8.79 3.22
CA ILE A 13 8.49 -9.32 3.63
C ILE A 13 8.50 -9.63 5.13
N ARG A 14 9.49 -10.38 5.63
CA ARG A 14 9.60 -10.74 7.06
C ARG A 14 9.73 -9.51 7.97
N GLU A 15 10.40 -8.44 7.52
CA GLU A 15 10.49 -7.17 8.26
C GLU A 15 9.12 -6.45 8.31
N ALA A 16 8.42 -6.37 7.18
CA ALA A 16 7.10 -5.76 7.09
C ALA A 16 6.01 -6.57 7.83
N GLU A 17 6.08 -7.89 7.82
CA GLU A 17 5.25 -8.77 8.67
C GLU A 17 5.51 -8.49 10.16
N THR A 18 6.77 -8.36 10.58
CA THR A 18 7.13 -8.00 11.97
C THR A 18 6.57 -6.62 12.37
N LEU A 19 6.58 -5.64 11.44
CA LEU A 19 6.01 -4.32 11.65
C LEU A 19 4.47 -4.33 11.74
N LEU A 20 3.80 -5.16 10.94
CA LEU A 20 2.36 -5.42 11.02
C LEU A 20 1.97 -6.03 12.37
N GLU A 21 2.66 -7.08 12.80
CA GLU A 21 2.42 -7.76 14.07
C GLU A 21 2.63 -6.84 15.27
N LYS A 22 3.71 -6.03 15.26
CA LYS A 22 4.01 -5.00 16.28
C LYS A 22 2.83 -4.04 16.50
N TYR A 23 2.04 -3.75 15.46
CA TYR A 23 0.88 -2.86 15.54
C TYR A 23 -0.48 -3.57 15.60
N GLY A 24 -0.48 -4.90 15.73
CA GLY A 24 -1.68 -5.73 15.90
C GLY A 24 -2.49 -5.92 14.62
N TYR A 25 -1.85 -5.82 13.45
CA TYR A 25 -2.46 -6.19 12.17
C TYR A 25 -2.00 -7.58 11.75
N THR A 26 -2.91 -8.39 11.21
CA THR A 26 -2.62 -9.72 10.66
C THR A 26 -3.07 -9.77 9.20
N LEU A 27 -2.20 -10.22 8.31
CA LEU A 27 -2.53 -10.45 6.90
C LEU A 27 -3.61 -11.55 6.79
N PRO A 28 -4.78 -11.30 6.17
CA PRO A 28 -5.84 -12.31 6.06
C PRO A 28 -5.46 -13.57 5.27
N VAL A 29 -4.49 -13.46 4.36
CA VAL A 29 -3.88 -14.56 3.60
C VAL A 29 -2.37 -14.29 3.49
N LYS A 30 -1.54 -15.33 3.63
CA LYS A 30 -0.08 -15.18 3.50
C LYS A 30 0.32 -14.77 2.07
N VAL A 31 1.31 -13.89 1.99
CA VAL A 31 1.97 -13.45 0.76
C VAL A 31 3.37 -14.06 0.74
N GLU A 32 3.79 -14.53 -0.44
CA GLU A 32 5.11 -15.10 -0.73
C GLU A 32 5.93 -14.09 -1.56
N ALA A 33 7.22 -14.32 -1.73
CA ALA A 33 8.07 -13.42 -2.52
C ALA A 33 7.64 -13.35 -3.99
N GLU A 34 7.15 -14.47 -4.52
CA GLU A 34 6.67 -14.63 -5.89
C GLU A 34 5.39 -13.82 -6.15
N ASP A 35 4.46 -13.71 -5.18
CA ASP A 35 3.25 -12.87 -5.35
C ASP A 35 3.62 -11.40 -5.60
N LEU A 36 4.67 -10.91 -4.91
CA LEU A 36 5.14 -9.53 -5.03
C LEU A 36 5.94 -9.30 -6.33
N VAL A 37 6.64 -10.32 -6.82
CA VAL A 37 7.30 -10.25 -8.14
C VAL A 37 6.26 -10.26 -9.27
N ASP A 38 5.33 -11.21 -9.28
CA ASP A 38 4.28 -11.33 -10.30
C ASP A 38 3.39 -10.08 -10.36
N TYR A 39 3.19 -9.37 -9.23
CA TYR A 39 2.44 -8.11 -9.21
C TYR A 39 3.24 -6.92 -9.78
N PHE A 40 4.53 -6.82 -9.50
CA PHE A 40 5.39 -5.75 -10.05
C PHE A 40 5.81 -6.00 -11.52
N GLU A 41 5.50 -7.17 -12.09
CA GLU A 41 5.54 -7.43 -13.53
C GLU A 41 4.18 -7.19 -14.24
N ALA A 42 3.14 -6.72 -13.53
CA ALA A 42 1.81 -6.50 -14.11
C ALA A 42 1.67 -5.19 -14.90
N GLU A 43 0.81 -5.21 -15.92
CA GLU A 43 0.48 -4.06 -16.76
C GLU A 43 -0.45 -3.10 -15.99
N THR A 44 0.02 -1.86 -15.75
CA THR A 44 -0.65 -0.85 -14.93
C THR A 44 -0.66 0.52 -15.61
N PRO A 45 -1.74 1.33 -15.46
CA PRO A 45 -1.73 2.75 -15.85
C PRO A 45 -1.14 3.67 -14.76
N TYR A 46 -0.71 3.11 -13.62
CA TYR A 46 -0.20 3.86 -12.45
C TYR A 46 1.34 3.87 -12.39
N SER A 47 1.89 4.79 -11.59
CA SER A 47 3.27 5.28 -11.76
C SER A 47 4.39 4.38 -11.23
N ASP A 48 5.30 4.02 -12.13
CA ASP A 48 6.77 4.22 -12.10
C ASP A 48 7.64 3.77 -10.90
N ILE A 49 7.11 3.38 -9.74
CA ILE A 49 7.94 2.91 -8.62
C ILE A 49 8.36 1.46 -8.84
N SER A 50 9.67 1.20 -8.89
CA SER A 50 10.17 -0.16 -9.07
C SER A 50 10.09 -0.98 -7.78
N LEU A 51 9.97 -2.30 -7.88
CA LEU A 51 10.09 -3.21 -6.72
C LEU A 51 11.38 -2.94 -5.93
N ALA A 52 12.48 -2.67 -6.64
CA ALA A 52 13.76 -2.34 -6.03
C ALA A 52 13.78 -0.98 -5.28
N GLU A 53 12.76 -0.14 -5.41
CA GLU A 53 12.55 1.07 -4.60
C GLU A 53 11.57 0.82 -3.45
N VAL A 54 10.51 0.06 -3.68
CA VAL A 54 9.60 -0.41 -2.61
C VAL A 54 10.36 -1.17 -1.53
N LEU A 55 11.26 -2.09 -1.90
CA LEU A 55 12.10 -2.86 -0.96
C LEU A 55 13.04 -1.99 -0.09
N LYS A 56 13.24 -0.70 -0.42
CA LYS A 56 14.04 0.23 0.41
C LYS A 56 13.23 0.90 1.53
N GLU A 57 11.91 0.74 1.53
CA GLU A 57 10.98 1.44 2.40
C GLU A 57 9.99 0.43 3.02
N PRO A 58 10.23 -0.03 4.27
CA PRO A 58 9.38 -1.01 4.94
C PRO A 58 7.90 -0.61 5.01
N LEU A 59 7.55 0.68 4.97
CA LEU A 59 6.16 1.12 4.90
C LEU A 59 5.50 0.88 3.53
N LEU A 60 6.25 0.87 2.43
CA LEU A 60 5.73 0.51 1.11
C LEU A 60 5.64 -1.01 0.98
N VAL A 61 6.63 -1.78 1.44
CA VAL A 61 6.51 -3.26 1.50
C VAL A 61 5.28 -3.68 2.32
N LEU A 62 5.06 -3.02 3.46
CA LEU A 62 3.83 -3.10 4.26
C LEU A 62 2.55 -2.84 3.45
N HIS A 63 2.52 -1.77 2.63
CA HIS A 63 1.37 -1.47 1.78
C HIS A 63 1.10 -2.61 0.79
N GLU A 64 2.12 -3.05 0.04
CA GLU A 64 1.98 -4.12 -0.96
C GLU A 64 1.57 -5.46 -0.32
N LEU A 65 2.07 -5.78 0.87
CA LEU A 65 1.66 -6.97 1.61
C LEU A 65 0.17 -6.94 1.99
N VAL A 66 -0.35 -5.79 2.42
CA VAL A 66 -1.79 -5.66 2.69
C VAL A 66 -2.58 -5.75 1.37
N GLU A 67 -2.11 -5.11 0.30
CA GLU A 67 -2.74 -5.13 -1.02
C GLU A 67 -2.87 -6.57 -1.56
N LEU A 68 -1.77 -7.30 -1.65
CA LEU A 68 -1.71 -8.69 -2.12
C LEU A 68 -2.48 -9.66 -1.22
N SER A 69 -2.45 -9.46 0.10
CA SER A 69 -3.21 -10.30 1.03
C SER A 69 -4.73 -10.14 0.84
N GLU A 70 -5.21 -8.93 0.58
CA GLU A 70 -6.62 -8.67 0.27
C GLU A 70 -7.02 -9.23 -1.10
N ILE A 71 -6.17 -9.07 -2.12
CA ILE A 71 -6.31 -9.66 -3.46
C ILE A 71 -6.51 -11.17 -3.37
N LYS A 72 -5.58 -11.86 -2.69
CA LYS A 72 -5.62 -13.32 -2.51
C LYS A 72 -6.83 -13.75 -1.68
N ARG A 73 -7.25 -12.98 -0.66
CA ARG A 73 -8.48 -13.26 0.10
C ARG A 73 -9.76 -13.08 -0.72
N ARG A 74 -9.80 -12.14 -1.68
CA ARG A 74 -10.93 -12.03 -2.63
C ARG A 74 -10.96 -13.17 -3.66
N GLY A 75 -9.92 -14.00 -3.71
CA GLY A 75 -9.81 -15.11 -4.67
C GLY A 75 -9.37 -14.66 -6.07
N TYR A 76 -8.88 -13.43 -6.21
CA TYR A 76 -8.35 -12.92 -7.47
C TYR A 76 -6.98 -13.54 -7.75
N ARG A 77 -6.75 -13.92 -9.00
CA ARG A 77 -5.43 -14.38 -9.46
C ARG A 77 -4.53 -13.17 -9.69
N ILE A 78 -3.37 -13.18 -9.05
CA ILE A 78 -2.22 -12.35 -9.43
C ILE A 78 -1.68 -12.91 -10.75
N ASP A 79 -1.74 -12.07 -11.77
CA ASP A 79 -1.13 -12.26 -13.09
C ASP A 79 -1.03 -10.88 -13.77
N LYS A 80 -0.37 -10.82 -14.93
CA LYS A 80 -0.02 -9.55 -15.57
C LYS A 80 -1.19 -8.62 -15.91
N ASP A 81 -2.44 -9.12 -15.98
CA ASP A 81 -3.61 -8.29 -16.30
C ASP A 81 -4.42 -7.89 -15.05
N ILE A 82 -4.01 -8.29 -13.84
CA ILE A 82 -4.86 -8.17 -12.63
C ILE A 82 -5.38 -6.75 -12.41
N ILE A 83 -4.53 -5.73 -12.58
CA ILE A 83 -4.89 -4.32 -12.36
C ILE A 83 -5.91 -3.86 -13.40
N ALA A 84 -5.74 -4.22 -14.68
CA ALA A 84 -6.72 -3.91 -15.73
C ALA A 84 -8.02 -4.72 -15.61
N ARG A 85 -7.98 -5.91 -14.98
CA ARG A 85 -9.11 -6.85 -14.86
C ARG A 85 -10.02 -6.56 -13.67
N TYR A 86 -9.46 -6.11 -12.55
CA TYR A 86 -10.16 -5.83 -11.29
C TYR A 86 -9.93 -4.38 -10.81
N HIS A 87 -9.82 -3.46 -11.77
CA HIS A 87 -9.49 -2.05 -11.60
C HIS A 87 -10.19 -1.37 -10.41
N GLU A 88 -11.51 -1.57 -10.30
CA GLU A 88 -12.32 -0.92 -9.27
C GLU A 88 -12.05 -1.53 -7.88
N GLU A 89 -11.87 -2.84 -7.79
CA GLU A 89 -11.58 -3.53 -6.54
C GLU A 89 -10.12 -3.37 -6.10
N ILE A 90 -9.18 -3.18 -7.03
CA ILE A 90 -7.79 -2.80 -6.75
C ILE A 90 -7.76 -1.43 -6.08
N TYR A 91 -8.54 -0.44 -6.55
CA TYR A 91 -8.69 0.84 -5.83
C TYR A 91 -9.25 0.67 -4.39
N GLU A 92 -10.25 -0.18 -4.18
CA GLU A 92 -10.78 -0.45 -2.83
C GLU A 92 -9.70 -1.03 -1.91
N ILE A 93 -8.89 -1.93 -2.45
CA ILE A 93 -7.80 -2.60 -1.73
C ILE A 93 -6.67 -1.61 -1.45
N HIS A 94 -6.27 -0.80 -2.42
CA HIS A 94 -5.24 0.22 -2.30
C HIS A 94 -5.58 1.25 -1.21
N LEU A 95 -6.84 1.71 -1.20
CA LEU A 95 -7.36 2.60 -0.16
C LEU A 95 -7.26 1.96 1.24
N LYS A 96 -7.53 0.66 1.36
CA LYS A 96 -7.36 -0.08 2.61
C LYS A 96 -5.88 -0.26 2.99
N ALA A 97 -5.01 -0.60 2.06
CA ALA A 97 -3.58 -0.76 2.30
C ALA A 97 -2.95 0.55 2.80
N THR A 98 -3.20 1.67 2.11
CA THR A 98 -2.74 3.00 2.53
C THR A 98 -3.34 3.45 3.86
N LYS A 99 -4.56 3.00 4.21
CA LYS A 99 -5.15 3.24 5.55
C LYS A 99 -4.39 2.54 6.68
N VAL A 100 -3.83 1.36 6.44
CA VAL A 100 -2.99 0.63 7.42
C VAL A 100 -1.60 1.27 7.48
N GLU A 101 -1.00 1.50 6.31
CA GLU A 101 0.28 2.18 6.11
C GLU A 101 0.35 3.51 6.87
N LEU A 102 -0.60 4.44 6.64
CA LEU A 102 -0.62 5.75 7.28
C LEU A 102 -0.84 5.69 8.80
N ASP A 103 -1.53 4.66 9.31
CA ASP A 103 -1.73 4.50 10.75
C ASP A 103 -0.47 4.00 11.45
N ILE A 104 0.23 3.03 10.83
CA ILE A 104 1.54 2.56 11.29
C ILE A 104 2.58 3.68 11.18
N ALA A 105 2.62 4.41 10.06
CA ALA A 105 3.54 5.52 9.84
C ALA A 105 3.39 6.65 10.87
N LEU A 106 2.16 6.98 11.29
CA LEU A 106 1.92 7.92 12.39
C LEU A 106 2.38 7.36 13.74
N ARG A 107 2.16 6.07 14.02
CA ARG A 107 2.57 5.43 15.29
C ARG A 107 4.09 5.26 15.40
N GLU A 108 4.81 5.18 14.29
CA GLU A 108 6.28 5.28 14.22
C GLU A 108 6.78 6.75 14.14
N ASN A 109 5.89 7.73 14.32
CA ASN A 109 6.20 9.16 14.27
C ASN A 109 6.86 9.62 12.94
N ARG A 110 6.59 8.93 11.83
CA ARG A 110 7.16 9.24 10.50
C ARG A 110 6.34 10.34 9.81
N LEU A 111 6.22 11.49 10.48
CA LEU A 111 5.32 12.59 10.12
C LEU A 111 5.57 13.16 8.71
N SER A 112 6.83 13.21 8.27
CA SER A 112 7.21 13.63 6.92
C SER A 112 6.72 12.66 5.84
N TYR A 113 6.81 11.35 6.09
CA TYR A 113 6.31 10.30 5.20
C TYR A 113 4.78 10.37 5.09
N VAL A 114 4.09 10.53 6.23
CA VAL A 114 2.62 10.73 6.28
C VAL A 114 2.21 11.99 5.51
N ALA A 115 2.96 13.09 5.65
CA ALA A 115 2.71 14.33 4.91
C ALA A 115 2.90 14.17 3.39
N GLU A 116 3.86 13.35 2.95
CA GLU A 116 4.09 13.06 1.52
C GLU A 116 2.99 12.18 0.94
N ARG A 117 2.67 11.04 1.60
CA ARG A 117 1.61 10.13 1.15
C ARG A 117 0.22 10.77 1.18
N LEU A 118 -0.03 11.73 2.08
CA LEU A 118 -1.24 12.57 2.03
C LEU A 118 -1.36 13.42 0.75
N LYS A 119 -0.26 13.74 0.05
CA LYS A 119 -0.33 14.38 -1.28
C LYS A 119 -0.82 13.39 -2.34
N ALA A 120 -0.33 12.14 -2.30
CA ALA A 120 -0.78 11.08 -3.20
C ALA A 120 -2.29 10.78 -3.01
N VAL A 121 -2.74 10.63 -1.75
CA VAL A 121 -4.17 10.47 -1.43
C VAL A 121 -5.01 11.66 -1.92
N LYS A 122 -4.46 12.88 -1.92
CA LYS A 122 -5.14 14.05 -2.50
C LYS A 122 -5.24 13.96 -4.02
N SER A 123 -4.18 13.58 -4.74
CA SER A 123 -4.21 13.47 -6.20
C SER A 123 -5.20 12.43 -6.72
N TRP A 124 -5.48 11.35 -5.97
CA TRP A 124 -6.51 10.39 -6.35
C TRP A 124 -7.91 11.02 -6.49
N LEU A 125 -8.21 12.11 -5.78
CA LEU A 125 -9.48 12.83 -5.92
C LEU A 125 -9.62 13.57 -7.26
N GLU A 126 -8.51 13.76 -7.96
CA GLU A 126 -8.36 14.43 -9.26
C GLU A 126 -8.14 13.39 -10.40
N ASP A 127 -8.00 12.11 -10.06
CA ASP A 127 -7.81 10.98 -10.99
C ASP A 127 -9.12 10.67 -11.76
N PRO A 128 -9.11 10.61 -13.10
CA PRO A 128 -10.29 10.29 -13.91
C PRO A 128 -10.72 8.82 -13.83
N LEU A 129 -9.89 7.92 -13.31
CA LEU A 129 -10.14 6.49 -13.20
C LEU A 129 -10.66 6.05 -11.82
N LEU A 130 -10.71 6.95 -10.84
CA LEU A 130 -11.21 6.66 -9.49
C LEU A 130 -12.72 6.26 -9.52
N PRO A 131 -13.10 5.08 -9.01
CA PRO A 131 -14.50 4.66 -8.94
C PRO A 131 -15.35 5.67 -8.15
N PRO A 132 -16.49 6.18 -8.69
CA PRO A 132 -17.22 7.30 -8.11
C PRO A 132 -17.66 7.14 -6.64
N TRP A 133 -17.92 5.90 -6.20
CA TRP A 133 -18.32 5.62 -4.80
C TRP A 133 -17.17 5.80 -3.81
N LEU A 134 -15.93 5.50 -4.21
CA LEU A 134 -14.75 5.61 -3.35
C LEU A 134 -14.31 7.07 -3.12
N LYS A 135 -14.90 8.04 -3.84
CA LYS A 135 -14.54 9.45 -3.74
C LYS A 135 -14.78 10.03 -2.33
N GLU A 136 -15.79 9.56 -1.61
CA GLU A 136 -15.99 9.97 -0.21
C GLU A 136 -15.06 9.23 0.76
N ASP A 137 -14.69 7.97 0.51
CA ASP A 137 -13.70 7.25 1.32
C ASP A 137 -12.28 7.83 1.17
N CYS A 138 -11.87 8.21 -0.05
CA CYS A 138 -10.61 8.93 -0.28
C CYS A 138 -10.59 10.28 0.46
N LYS A 139 -11.69 11.03 0.44
CA LYS A 139 -11.84 12.26 1.24
C LYS A 139 -11.80 11.98 2.74
N ALA A 140 -12.46 10.93 3.21
CA ALA A 140 -12.48 10.55 4.62
C ALA A 140 -11.08 10.14 5.11
N LEU A 141 -10.34 9.39 4.29
CA LEU A 141 -8.95 9.01 4.52
C LEU A 141 -8.05 10.26 4.65
N TYR A 142 -8.05 11.12 3.64
CA TYR A 142 -7.28 12.37 3.63
C TYR A 142 -7.58 13.24 4.86
N ASN A 143 -8.87 13.53 5.11
CA ASN A 143 -9.27 14.41 6.21
C ASN A 143 -9.00 13.80 7.60
N THR A 144 -9.05 12.48 7.75
CA THR A 144 -8.72 11.79 9.01
C THR A 144 -7.22 11.88 9.29
N PHE A 145 -6.38 11.51 8.32
CA PHE A 145 -4.94 11.48 8.52
C PHE A 145 -4.31 12.87 8.58
N LYS A 146 -4.84 13.85 7.84
CA LYS A 146 -4.48 15.26 8.00
C LYS A 146 -4.72 15.76 9.43
N LYS A 147 -5.91 15.54 10.00
CA LYS A 147 -6.24 15.95 11.38
C LYS A 147 -5.36 15.25 12.43
N LYS A 148 -5.05 13.96 12.24
CA LYS A 148 -4.10 13.25 13.11
C LYS A 148 -2.70 13.88 13.05
N LEU A 149 -2.18 14.11 11.84
CA LEU A 149 -0.87 14.72 11.60
C LEU A 149 -0.76 16.12 12.23
N GLU A 150 -1.79 16.96 12.05
CA GLU A 150 -1.89 18.30 12.67
C GLU A 150 -1.88 18.21 14.21
N ALA A 151 -2.59 17.24 14.80
CA ALA A 151 -2.63 17.03 16.24
C ALA A 151 -1.28 16.54 16.81
N THR A 152 -0.63 15.55 16.19
CA THR A 152 0.68 15.04 16.62
C THR A 152 1.78 16.10 16.47
N SER A 153 1.77 16.87 15.37
CA SER A 153 2.71 17.98 15.16
C SER A 153 2.52 19.13 16.15
N SER A 154 1.37 19.20 16.84
CA SER A 154 1.08 20.20 17.88
C SER A 154 1.45 19.72 19.30
N GLN A 155 2.02 18.52 19.42
CA GLN A 155 2.42 17.87 20.69
C GLN A 155 3.91 17.49 20.71
N SER A 156 4.66 17.90 19.68
CA SER A 156 6.10 17.62 19.47
C SER A 156 6.94 18.87 19.66
#